data_AF-A0A1V4EKG8-F1
#
_entry.id   AF-A0A1V4EKG8-F1
#
_cell.length_a   1.000
_cell.length_b   1.000
_cell.length_c   1.000
_cell.angle_alpha   90.00
_cell.angle_beta   90.00
_cell.angle_gamma   90.00
#
_symmetry.space_group_name_H-M   'P 1'
#
loop_
_entity.id
_entity.type
_entity.pdbx_description
1 polymer ?
#
loop_
_entity_poly.entity_id
_entity_poly.type
_entity_poly.pdbx_seq_one_letter_code
_entity_poly.pdbx_strand_id
1 'polypeptide(L)'
;MLSPRALDYPGRRFPAHLRHVGPRLDDPAWAGELELPEGEAPLVLAGLSSSFMNQRTQLQRIAEALGTLPVRGLLTTGPAVDPATVRAPGNVLVTAAAPHNIALRHAAATITHAGHGTAVKSLAAGVPLVCVPLGRDQTAVARHVELAGAGITVSRNASPRTIARAVDRVLHQPSYRREARRLAAEIAAETATDRAVAELEALAGRATGRAEGALRCDPAEPSGPSPTLSN
;
A
#
# COMPACT_ATOMS: atom_id res chain seq x y z
N MET A 1 7.95 -6.29 8.29
CA MET A 1 7.83 -5.17 7.33
C MET A 1 6.52 -5.34 6.58
N LEU A 2 5.71 -4.28 6.44
CA LEU A 2 4.41 -4.33 5.74
C LEU A 2 4.55 -4.18 4.21
N SER A 3 5.75 -4.44 3.67
CA SER A 3 6.03 -4.45 2.24
C SER A 3 6.06 -5.89 1.74
N PRO A 4 5.46 -6.18 0.57
CA PRO A 4 5.72 -7.42 -0.12
C PRO A 4 7.22 -7.58 -0.35
N ARG A 5 7.72 -8.82 -0.25
CA ARG A 5 9.13 -9.11 -0.55
C ARG A 5 9.44 -8.82 -2.02
N ALA A 6 8.43 -8.93 -2.88
CA ALA A 6 8.49 -8.56 -4.30
C ALA A 6 8.90 -7.08 -4.56
N LEU A 7 8.78 -6.20 -3.56
CA LEU A 7 9.23 -4.80 -3.63
C LEU A 7 10.54 -4.52 -2.87
N ASP A 8 11.20 -5.55 -2.32
CA ASP A 8 12.53 -5.41 -1.74
C ASP A 8 13.63 -5.53 -2.81
N TYR A 9 14.82 -5.00 -2.52
CA TYR A 9 15.97 -5.17 -3.41
C TYR A 9 16.32 -6.67 -3.61
N PRO A 10 16.59 -7.10 -4.85
CA PRO A 10 17.04 -8.46 -5.12
C PRO A 10 18.25 -8.85 -4.27
N GLY A 11 18.19 -10.03 -3.64
CA GLY A 11 19.29 -10.55 -2.82
C GLY A 11 19.41 -9.96 -1.42
N ARG A 12 18.52 -9.04 -1.01
CA ARG A 12 18.53 -8.48 0.35
C ARG A 12 18.25 -9.59 1.38
N ARG A 13 19.18 -9.74 2.33
CA ARG A 13 19.02 -10.61 3.50
C ARG A 13 18.48 -9.79 4.66
N PHE A 14 17.56 -10.39 5.41
CA PHE A 14 16.98 -9.79 6.59
C PHE A 14 17.43 -10.52 7.85
N PRO A 15 17.53 -9.83 8.99
CA PRO A 15 17.77 -10.48 10.27
C PRO A 15 16.73 -11.56 10.56
N ALA A 16 17.13 -12.61 11.30
CA ALA A 16 16.27 -13.75 11.60
C ALA A 16 15.00 -13.41 12.42
N HIS A 17 14.92 -12.22 13.01
CA HIS A 17 13.75 -11.74 13.74
C HIS A 17 12.76 -10.94 12.87
N LEU A 18 13.11 -10.62 11.63
CA LEU A 18 12.21 -9.91 10.73
C LEU A 18 11.24 -10.89 10.07
N ARG A 19 9.96 -10.51 10.00
CA ARG A 19 8.91 -11.24 9.30
C ARG A 19 8.25 -10.38 8.24
N HIS A 20 8.03 -10.98 7.08
CA HIS A 20 7.15 -10.47 6.03
C HIS A 20 5.78 -11.10 6.21
N VAL A 21 4.78 -10.26 6.43
CA VAL A 21 3.41 -10.68 6.76
C VAL A 21 2.39 -10.25 5.71
N GLY A 22 2.89 -9.83 4.54
CA GLY A 22 2.10 -9.28 3.45
C GLY A 22 1.46 -7.92 3.77
N PRO A 23 0.88 -7.26 2.75
CA PRO A 23 0.13 -6.03 2.94
C PRO A 23 -1.26 -6.28 3.55
N ARG A 24 -1.78 -5.27 4.24
CA ARG A 24 -3.21 -5.20 4.60
C ARG A 24 -3.91 -4.30 3.60
N LEU A 25 -4.83 -4.89 2.84
CA LEU A 25 -5.44 -4.27 1.66
C LEU A 25 -6.81 -3.65 1.96
N ASP A 26 -7.27 -3.74 3.21
CA ASP A 26 -8.54 -3.18 3.63
C ASP A 26 -8.58 -1.66 3.41
N ASP A 27 -9.75 -1.17 3.03
CA ASP A 27 -9.98 0.26 2.91
C ASP A 27 -10.37 0.86 4.26
N PRO A 28 -10.03 2.14 4.48
CA PRO A 28 -10.43 2.79 5.70
C PRO A 28 -11.95 2.99 5.72
N ALA A 29 -12.53 3.04 6.91
CA ALA A 29 -13.98 3.20 7.09
C ALA A 29 -14.57 4.46 6.41
N TRP A 30 -13.73 5.47 6.13
CA TRP A 30 -14.14 6.71 5.46
C TRP A 30 -14.17 6.62 3.92
N ALA A 31 -13.90 5.46 3.33
CA ALA A 31 -13.81 5.30 1.87
C ALA A 31 -15.14 5.50 1.11
N GLY A 32 -16.28 5.45 1.81
CA GLY A 32 -17.61 5.67 1.22
C GLY A 32 -18.01 4.60 0.20
N GLU A 33 -19.03 4.91 -0.60
CA GLU A 33 -19.46 4.08 -1.73
C GLU A 33 -18.66 4.41 -2.99
N LEU A 34 -18.50 3.42 -3.89
CA LEU A 34 -17.80 3.64 -5.15
C LEU A 34 -18.72 4.30 -6.17
N GLU A 35 -18.35 5.49 -6.60
CA GLU A 35 -18.87 6.12 -7.81
C GLU A 35 -17.81 6.03 -8.91
N LEU A 36 -18.23 5.63 -10.12
CA LEU A 36 -17.36 5.51 -11.29
C LEU A 36 -17.73 6.58 -12.33
N PRO A 37 -16.74 7.20 -12.98
CA PRO A 37 -16.99 8.04 -14.15
C PRO A 37 -17.65 7.24 -15.29
N GLU A 38 -18.55 7.89 -16.02
CA GLU A 38 -19.32 7.31 -17.13
C GLU A 38 -18.44 6.88 -18.32
N GLY A 39 -18.98 6.00 -19.15
CA GLY A 39 -18.36 5.53 -20.41
C GLY A 39 -17.53 4.24 -20.28
N GLU A 40 -16.90 3.83 -21.39
CA GLU A 40 -16.20 2.54 -21.51
C GLU A 40 -14.68 2.66 -21.62
N ALA A 41 -14.14 3.87 -21.71
CA ALA A 41 -12.70 4.10 -21.82
C ALA A 41 -11.94 3.55 -20.60
N PRO A 42 -10.61 3.28 -20.71
CA PRO A 42 -9.83 2.77 -19.58
C PRO A 42 -9.94 3.69 -18.35
N LEU A 43 -10.18 3.11 -17.18
CA LEU A 43 -10.24 3.86 -15.92
C LEU A 43 -8.81 4.12 -15.40
N VAL A 44 -8.51 5.37 -15.04
CA VAL A 44 -7.29 5.74 -14.33
C VAL A 44 -7.66 6.22 -12.94
N LEU A 45 -7.28 5.45 -11.92
CA LEU A 45 -7.40 5.85 -10.53
C LEU A 45 -6.26 6.82 -10.20
N ALA A 46 -6.56 7.94 -9.54
CA ALA A 46 -5.56 8.90 -9.13
C ALA A 46 -5.76 9.30 -7.68
N GLY A 47 -4.70 9.26 -6.89
CA GLY A 47 -4.73 9.65 -5.48
C GLY A 47 -3.34 9.95 -4.93
N LEU A 48 -3.21 11.09 -4.25
CA LEU A 48 -1.96 11.46 -3.59
C LEU A 48 -2.05 11.08 -2.11
N SER A 49 -1.79 12.01 -1.20
CA SER A 49 -1.81 11.76 0.24
C SER A 49 -3.18 12.05 0.86
N SER A 50 -3.57 11.26 1.86
CA SER A 50 -4.72 11.54 2.74
C SER A 50 -4.43 12.64 3.76
N SER A 51 -3.16 12.94 4.03
CA SER A 51 -2.71 14.10 4.84
C SER A 51 -2.31 15.27 3.95
N PHE A 52 -2.41 16.50 4.47
CA PHE A 52 -1.98 17.70 3.74
C PHE A 52 -0.45 17.70 3.54
N MET A 53 -0.02 17.81 2.28
CA MET A 53 1.37 17.84 1.80
C MET A 53 1.58 18.95 0.75
N ASN A 54 0.71 19.97 0.75
CA ASN A 54 0.64 21.00 -0.28
C ASN A 54 0.41 20.43 -1.70
N GLN A 55 -0.50 19.45 -1.80
CA GLN A 55 -0.73 18.65 -3.01
C GLN A 55 -1.79 19.21 -3.97
N ARG A 56 -2.44 20.34 -3.66
CA ARG A 56 -3.54 20.91 -4.47
C ARG A 56 -3.12 21.19 -5.91
N THR A 57 -1.94 21.79 -6.10
CA THR A 57 -1.40 22.07 -7.44
C THR A 57 -1.13 20.78 -8.23
N GLN A 58 -0.69 19.71 -7.57
CA GLN A 58 -0.45 18.42 -8.19
C GLN A 58 -1.77 17.74 -8.59
N LEU A 59 -2.80 17.78 -7.73
CA LEU A 59 -4.14 17.27 -8.05
C LEU A 59 -4.71 17.99 -9.28
N GLN A 60 -4.58 19.32 -9.35
CA GLN A 60 -5.01 20.10 -10.51
C GLN A 60 -4.28 19.68 -11.80
N ARG A 61 -2.95 19.51 -11.75
CA ARG A 61 -2.16 19.06 -12.92
C ARG A 61 -2.51 17.64 -13.35
N ILE A 62 -2.87 16.76 -12.42
CA ILE A 62 -3.33 15.40 -12.71
C ILE A 62 -4.70 15.44 -13.39
N ALA A 63 -5.65 16.23 -12.87
CA ALA A 63 -6.97 16.40 -13.48
C ALA A 63 -6.86 16.92 -14.92
N GLU A 64 -6.02 17.95 -15.15
CA GLU A 64 -5.73 18.49 -16.47
C GLU A 64 -5.10 17.44 -17.40
N ALA A 65 -4.15 16.64 -16.90
CA ALA A 65 -3.52 15.58 -17.69
C ALA A 65 -4.52 14.53 -18.15
N LEU A 66 -5.36 14.03 -17.22
CA LEU A 66 -6.39 13.03 -17.51
C LEU A 66 -7.45 13.57 -18.48
N GLY A 67 -7.76 14.86 -18.40
CA GLY A 67 -8.67 15.53 -19.32
C GLY A 67 -8.21 15.58 -20.77
N THR A 68 -6.91 15.38 -21.03
CA THR A 68 -6.36 15.35 -22.40
C THR A 68 -6.29 13.95 -23.01
N LEU A 69 -6.67 12.92 -22.25
CA LEU A 69 -6.55 11.52 -22.65
C LEU A 69 -7.93 10.88 -22.86
N PRO A 70 -8.05 9.88 -23.75
CA PRO A 70 -9.27 9.10 -23.94
C PRO A 70 -9.41 8.07 -22.80
N VAL A 71 -9.54 8.55 -21.58
CA VAL A 71 -9.64 7.75 -20.34
C VAL A 71 -10.78 8.29 -19.48
N ARG A 72 -11.20 7.47 -18.52
CA ARG A 72 -12.06 7.91 -17.42
C ARG A 72 -11.19 8.13 -16.19
N GLY A 73 -11.20 9.32 -15.61
CA GLY A 73 -10.43 9.64 -14.41
C GLY A 73 -11.27 9.49 -13.15
N LEU A 74 -10.79 8.73 -12.16
CA LEU A 74 -11.30 8.78 -10.80
C LEU A 74 -10.23 9.39 -9.90
N LEU A 75 -10.39 10.67 -9.54
CA LEU A 75 -9.42 11.42 -8.74
C LEU A 75 -9.91 11.57 -7.30
N THR A 76 -9.24 10.89 -6.37
CA THR A 76 -9.49 11.02 -4.94
C THR A 76 -8.58 12.09 -4.32
N THR A 77 -9.15 13.07 -3.63
CA THR A 77 -8.41 14.17 -3.00
C THR A 77 -7.97 13.87 -1.55
N GLY A 78 -8.63 12.91 -0.91
CA GLY A 78 -8.50 12.65 0.53
C GLY A 78 -9.16 13.74 1.37
N PRO A 79 -9.23 13.56 2.70
CA PRO A 79 -9.88 14.53 3.60
C PRO A 79 -9.15 15.88 3.68
N ALA A 80 -7.90 15.95 3.21
CA ALA A 80 -7.05 17.13 3.30
C ALA A 80 -7.34 18.21 2.23
N VAL A 81 -8.04 17.86 1.16
CA VAL A 81 -8.33 18.79 0.05
C VAL A 81 -9.79 18.63 -0.35
N ASP A 82 -10.53 19.73 -0.32
CA ASP A 82 -11.90 19.80 -0.81
C ASP A 82 -11.94 19.51 -2.35
N PRO A 83 -12.66 18.47 -2.79
CA PRO A 83 -12.84 18.12 -4.20
C PRO A 83 -13.30 19.29 -5.07
N ALA A 84 -14.16 20.17 -4.54
CA ALA A 84 -14.70 21.30 -5.29
C ALA A 84 -13.62 22.32 -5.68
N THR A 85 -12.44 22.27 -5.05
CA THR A 85 -11.31 23.16 -5.36
C THR A 85 -10.46 22.67 -6.53
N VAL A 86 -10.71 21.46 -7.05
CA VAL A 86 -10.00 20.89 -8.20
C VAL A 86 -10.89 20.98 -9.44
N ARG A 87 -10.48 21.78 -10.43
CA ARG A 87 -11.22 21.92 -11.68
C ARG A 87 -10.84 20.80 -12.63
N ALA A 88 -11.82 19.97 -12.97
CA ALA A 88 -11.64 18.77 -13.76
C ALA A 88 -12.50 18.80 -15.04
N PRO A 89 -11.98 18.34 -16.19
CA PRO A 89 -12.78 18.11 -17.39
C PRO A 89 -13.82 17.00 -17.20
N GLY A 90 -14.84 16.96 -18.06
CA GLY A 90 -16.02 16.09 -17.87
C GLY A 90 -15.74 14.58 -17.83
N ASN A 91 -14.59 14.12 -18.30
CA ASN A 91 -14.18 12.71 -18.21
C ASN A 91 -13.47 12.35 -16.88
N VAL A 92 -13.36 13.29 -15.94
CA VAL A 92 -12.67 13.10 -14.66
C VAL A 92 -13.63 13.38 -13.50
N LEU A 93 -14.00 12.34 -12.78
CA LEU A 93 -14.74 12.42 -11.52
C LEU A 93 -13.77 12.73 -10.39
N VAL A 94 -14.02 13.84 -9.67
CA VAL A 94 -13.24 14.22 -8.48
C VAL A 94 -14.09 13.98 -7.24
N THR A 95 -13.56 13.19 -6.30
CA THR A 95 -14.24 12.86 -5.05
C THR A 95 -13.28 12.95 -3.86
N ALA A 96 -13.83 13.12 -2.65
CA ALA A 96 -13.03 13.14 -1.43
C ALA A 96 -12.40 11.77 -1.16
N ALA A 97 -13.17 10.70 -1.39
CA ALA A 97 -12.78 9.34 -1.08
C ALA A 97 -13.46 8.35 -2.04
N ALA A 98 -12.84 7.20 -2.22
CA ALA A 98 -13.42 6.04 -2.89
C ALA A 98 -12.79 4.77 -2.30
N PRO A 99 -13.49 3.62 -2.29
CA PRO A 99 -12.92 2.35 -1.90
C PRO A 99 -11.96 1.87 -3.00
N HIS A 100 -10.66 2.13 -2.79
CA HIS A 100 -9.60 1.78 -3.75
C HIS A 100 -9.55 0.27 -4.00
N ASN A 101 -9.92 -0.58 -3.04
CA ASN A 101 -9.95 -2.04 -3.23
C ASN A 101 -10.96 -2.50 -4.31
N ILE A 102 -12.08 -1.78 -4.48
CA ILE A 102 -13.09 -2.04 -5.50
C ILE A 102 -12.72 -1.27 -6.76
N ALA A 103 -12.35 0.02 -6.64
CA ALA A 103 -11.99 0.85 -7.80
C ALA A 103 -10.85 0.24 -8.64
N LEU A 104 -9.85 -0.36 -7.98
CA LEU A 104 -8.71 -0.99 -8.64
C LEU A 104 -9.08 -2.21 -9.50
N ARG A 105 -10.23 -2.85 -9.25
CA ARG A 105 -10.74 -3.94 -10.11
C ARG A 105 -11.13 -3.45 -11.50
N HIS A 106 -11.42 -2.16 -11.63
CA HIS A 106 -11.80 -1.51 -12.88
C HIS A 106 -10.65 -0.70 -13.49
N ALA A 107 -9.60 -0.41 -12.72
CA ALA A 107 -8.51 0.48 -13.12
C ALA A 107 -7.54 -0.19 -14.10
N ALA A 108 -7.15 0.55 -15.13
CA ALA A 108 -6.12 0.18 -16.09
C ALA A 108 -4.73 0.73 -15.71
N ALA A 109 -4.69 1.79 -14.92
CA ALA A 109 -3.47 2.39 -14.34
C ALA A 109 -3.81 3.14 -13.04
N THR A 110 -2.80 3.39 -12.20
CA THR A 110 -2.93 4.26 -11.02
C THR A 110 -1.89 5.37 -11.01
N ILE A 111 -2.32 6.62 -10.81
CA ILE A 111 -1.44 7.75 -10.49
C ILE A 111 -1.39 7.87 -8.97
N THR A 112 -0.18 7.77 -8.40
CA THR A 112 0.00 7.85 -6.95
C THR A 112 1.23 8.67 -6.57
N HIS A 113 1.21 9.28 -5.40
CA HIS A 113 2.40 9.85 -4.78
C HIS A 113 3.43 8.80 -4.31
N ALA A 114 3.23 7.52 -4.64
CA ALA A 114 4.02 6.38 -4.16
C ALA A 114 3.96 6.20 -2.64
N GLY A 115 2.84 6.56 -2.02
CA GLY A 115 2.52 6.10 -0.68
C GLY A 115 2.38 4.58 -0.66
N HIS A 116 3.05 3.93 0.30
CA HIS A 116 3.19 2.47 0.34
C HIS A 116 1.86 1.72 0.22
N GLY A 117 0.81 2.16 0.92
CA GLY A 117 -0.51 1.53 0.89
C GLY A 117 -1.14 1.50 -0.50
N THR A 118 -1.23 2.65 -1.18
CA THR A 118 -1.80 2.72 -2.53
C THR A 118 -0.93 1.98 -3.54
N ALA A 119 0.40 2.13 -3.47
CA ALA A 119 1.31 1.45 -4.38
C ALA A 119 1.15 -0.08 -4.30
N VAL A 120 1.13 -0.63 -3.09
CA VAL A 120 0.97 -2.08 -2.92
C VAL A 120 -0.43 -2.54 -3.29
N LYS A 121 -1.49 -1.80 -2.97
CA LYS A 121 -2.86 -2.14 -3.40
C LYS A 121 -2.98 -2.22 -4.92
N SER A 122 -2.45 -1.23 -5.65
CA SER A 122 -2.46 -1.23 -7.11
C SER A 122 -1.69 -2.41 -7.69
N LEU A 123 -0.49 -2.69 -7.18
CA LEU A 123 0.31 -3.82 -7.65
C LEU A 123 -0.31 -5.17 -7.31
N ALA A 124 -0.94 -5.32 -6.14
CA ALA A 124 -1.71 -6.50 -5.78
C ALA A 124 -2.91 -6.74 -6.71
N ALA A 125 -3.49 -5.66 -7.26
CA ALA A 125 -4.53 -5.73 -8.28
C ALA A 125 -3.99 -5.92 -9.71
N GLY A 126 -2.67 -6.00 -9.90
CA GLY A 126 -2.05 -6.11 -11.23
C GLY A 126 -2.14 -4.82 -12.05
N VAL A 127 -2.31 -3.66 -11.38
CA VAL A 127 -2.45 -2.34 -11.99
C VAL A 127 -1.11 -1.61 -11.96
N PRO A 128 -0.57 -1.20 -13.12
CA PRO A 128 0.70 -0.47 -13.18
C PRO A 128 0.57 0.98 -12.71
N LEU A 129 1.71 1.57 -12.35
CA LEU A 129 1.77 2.84 -11.62
C LEU A 129 2.42 3.99 -12.41
N VAL A 130 1.88 5.19 -12.22
CA VAL A 130 2.58 6.46 -12.47
C VAL A 130 2.85 7.11 -11.11
N CYS A 131 4.11 7.16 -10.72
CA CYS A 131 4.55 7.65 -9.42
C CYS A 131 4.88 9.14 -9.48
N VAL A 132 4.35 9.93 -8.55
CA VAL A 132 4.62 11.37 -8.38
C VAL A 132 5.07 11.66 -6.93
N PRO A 133 6.30 11.26 -6.53
CA PRO A 133 6.74 11.38 -5.15
C PRO A 133 6.71 12.84 -4.65
N LEU A 134 6.12 13.06 -3.47
CA LEU A 134 6.00 14.37 -2.82
C LEU A 134 6.95 14.55 -1.64
N GLY A 135 7.52 13.47 -1.11
CA GLY A 135 8.52 13.47 -0.03
C GLY A 135 8.56 12.15 0.73
N ARG A 136 9.17 12.15 1.94
CA ARG A 136 9.26 10.98 2.84
C ARG A 136 9.97 9.80 2.15
N ASP A 137 9.47 8.59 2.35
CA ASP A 137 9.92 7.32 1.80
C ASP A 137 9.42 7.06 0.35
N GLN A 138 8.58 7.94 -0.20
CA GLN A 138 7.91 7.75 -1.48
C GLN A 138 8.87 7.59 -2.66
N THR A 139 10.01 8.28 -2.64
CA THR A 139 11.05 8.14 -3.66
C THR A 139 11.64 6.74 -3.65
N ALA A 140 11.79 6.12 -2.47
CA ALA A 140 12.27 4.75 -2.38
C ALA A 140 11.23 3.76 -2.91
N VAL A 141 9.95 3.94 -2.55
CA VAL A 141 8.84 3.11 -3.10
C VAL A 141 8.78 3.23 -4.63
N ALA A 142 8.79 4.45 -5.16
CA ALA A 142 8.76 4.70 -6.60
C ALA A 142 9.95 4.04 -7.33
N ARG A 143 11.15 4.09 -6.74
CA ARG A 143 12.33 3.41 -7.28
C ARG A 143 12.14 1.89 -7.36
N HIS A 144 11.56 1.26 -6.34
CA HIS A 144 11.31 -0.19 -6.39
C HIS A 144 10.28 -0.55 -7.46
N VAL A 145 9.25 0.28 -7.63
CA VAL A 145 8.24 0.13 -8.70
C VAL A 145 8.89 0.19 -10.09
N GLU A 146 9.79 1.15 -10.32
CA GLU A 146 10.51 1.28 -11.58
C GLU A 146 11.49 0.13 -11.82
N LEU A 147 12.24 -0.28 -10.79
CA LEU A 147 13.16 -1.43 -10.87
C LEU A 147 12.41 -2.74 -11.17
N ALA A 148 11.20 -2.89 -10.64
CA ALA A 148 10.35 -4.04 -10.94
C ALA A 148 9.67 -3.96 -12.32
N GLY A 149 9.81 -2.84 -13.04
CA GLY A 149 9.22 -2.62 -14.37
C GLY A 149 7.70 -2.40 -14.35
N ALA A 150 7.10 -2.16 -13.19
CA ALA A 150 5.64 -2.06 -13.01
C ALA A 150 5.11 -0.62 -12.97
N GLY A 151 5.97 0.38 -13.21
CA GLY A 151 5.54 1.77 -13.30
C GLY A 151 6.63 2.73 -13.77
N ILE A 152 6.27 4.01 -13.80
CA ILE A 152 7.14 5.13 -14.22
C ILE A 152 7.07 6.23 -13.17
N THR A 153 8.20 6.83 -12.82
CA THR A 153 8.25 8.01 -11.96
C THR A 153 8.28 9.30 -12.79
N VAL A 154 7.48 10.29 -12.38
CA VAL A 154 7.57 11.66 -12.85
C VAL A 154 7.86 12.61 -11.69
N SER A 155 8.48 13.76 -12.00
CA SER A 155 8.77 14.79 -11.00
C SER A 155 7.50 15.34 -10.34
N ARG A 156 7.58 15.73 -9.07
CA ARG A 156 6.50 16.50 -8.38
C ARG A 156 6.11 17.81 -9.08
N ASN A 157 7.01 18.31 -9.94
CA ASN A 157 6.84 19.52 -10.74
C ASN A 157 6.50 19.22 -12.20
N ALA A 158 6.22 17.96 -12.54
CA ALA A 158 5.82 17.57 -13.90
C ALA A 158 4.61 18.38 -14.37
N SER A 159 4.63 18.79 -15.63
CA SER A 159 3.50 19.44 -16.27
C SER A 159 2.38 18.42 -16.56
N PRO A 160 1.13 18.88 -16.78
CA PRO A 160 0.04 18.01 -17.21
C PRO A 160 0.41 17.17 -18.43
N ARG A 161 1.12 17.75 -19.41
CA ARG A 161 1.61 17.04 -20.60
C ARG A 161 2.57 15.91 -20.26
N THR A 162 3.48 16.10 -19.31
CA THR A 162 4.41 15.05 -18.87
C THR A 162 3.67 13.93 -18.15
N ILE A 163 2.70 14.27 -17.30
CA ILE A 163 1.86 13.28 -16.61
C ILE A 163 1.04 12.48 -17.63
N ALA A 164 0.39 13.15 -18.59
CA ALA A 164 -0.42 12.51 -19.62
C ALA A 164 0.40 11.52 -20.46
N ARG A 165 1.62 11.90 -20.86
CA ARG A 165 2.56 10.99 -21.56
C ARG A 165 2.95 9.77 -20.73
N ALA A 166 3.15 9.93 -19.42
CA ALA A 166 3.47 8.80 -18.55
C ALA A 166 2.29 7.84 -18.42
N VAL A 167 1.06 8.37 -18.27
CA VAL A 167 -0.17 7.57 -18.24
C VAL A 167 -0.36 6.82 -19.56
N ASP A 168 -0.27 7.52 -20.69
CA ASP A 168 -0.38 6.94 -22.03
C ASP A 168 0.63 5.79 -22.23
N ARG A 169 1.88 6.01 -21.82
CA ARG A 169 2.94 5.00 -21.90
C ARG A 169 2.63 3.76 -21.06
N VAL A 170 2.17 3.95 -19.83
CA VAL A 170 1.82 2.84 -18.92
C VAL A 170 0.60 2.06 -19.43
N LEU A 171 -0.37 2.73 -20.06
CA LEU A 171 -1.55 2.09 -20.64
C LEU A 171 -1.23 1.28 -21.91
N HIS A 172 -0.35 1.79 -22.77
CA HIS A 172 -0.13 1.23 -24.10
C HIS A 172 1.13 0.36 -24.24
N GLN A 173 2.08 0.40 -23.30
CA GLN A 173 3.23 -0.52 -23.31
C GLN A 173 2.91 -1.78 -22.47
N PRO A 174 2.76 -2.97 -23.10
CA PRO A 174 2.27 -4.18 -22.40
C PRO A 174 3.18 -4.67 -21.27
N SER A 175 4.46 -4.29 -21.29
CA SER A 175 5.43 -4.66 -20.26
C SER A 175 5.02 -4.21 -18.87
N TYR A 176 4.48 -2.99 -18.71
CA TYR A 176 4.08 -2.49 -17.39
C TYR A 176 2.96 -3.34 -16.77
N ARG A 177 1.94 -3.67 -17.57
CA ARG A 177 0.83 -4.52 -17.11
C ARG A 177 1.30 -5.95 -16.84
N ARG A 178 2.21 -6.49 -17.65
CA ARG A 178 2.78 -7.82 -17.43
C ARG A 178 3.54 -7.88 -16.10
N GLU A 179 4.42 -6.92 -15.82
CA GLU A 179 5.17 -6.90 -14.57
C GLU A 179 4.28 -6.62 -13.36
N ALA A 180 3.29 -5.73 -13.49
CA ALA A 180 2.30 -5.52 -12.43
C ALA A 180 1.53 -6.82 -12.10
N ARG A 181 1.12 -7.59 -13.12
CA ARG A 181 0.46 -8.89 -12.91
C ARG A 181 1.39 -9.97 -12.33
N ARG A 182 2.69 -9.96 -12.69
CA ARG A 182 3.68 -10.83 -12.06
C ARG A 182 3.78 -10.52 -10.57
N LEU A 183 3.90 -9.25 -10.20
CA LEU A 183 3.92 -8.80 -8.81
C LEU A 183 2.61 -9.13 -8.08
N ALA A 184 1.45 -9.01 -8.74
CA ALA A 184 0.17 -9.40 -8.16
C ALA A 184 0.16 -10.88 -7.74
N ALA A 185 0.66 -11.77 -8.60
CA ALA A 185 0.77 -13.20 -8.30
C ALA A 185 1.72 -13.48 -7.12
N GLU A 186 2.86 -12.79 -7.07
CA GLU A 186 3.82 -12.92 -5.95
C GLU A 186 3.22 -12.41 -4.63
N ILE A 187 2.55 -11.25 -4.66
CA ILE A 187 1.87 -10.69 -3.50
C ILE A 187 0.78 -11.65 -3.01
N ALA A 188 -0.04 -12.19 -3.90
CA ALA A 188 -1.09 -13.14 -3.55
C ALA A 188 -0.53 -14.43 -2.91
N ALA A 189 0.60 -14.92 -3.40
CA ALA A 189 1.29 -16.07 -2.80
C ALA A 189 1.81 -15.75 -1.38
N GLU A 190 2.26 -14.53 -1.14
CA GLU A 190 2.70 -14.09 0.20
C GLU A 190 1.54 -13.93 1.19
N THR A 191 0.35 -13.48 0.75
CA THR A 191 -0.83 -13.30 1.60
C THR A 191 -1.72 -14.53 1.73
N ALA A 192 -1.44 -15.63 1.03
CA ALA A 192 -2.21 -16.88 1.11
C ALA A 192 -2.23 -17.52 2.51
N THR A 193 -1.33 -17.11 3.40
CA THR A 193 -1.36 -17.45 4.83
C THR A 193 -1.41 -16.15 5.63
N ASP A 194 -2.32 -16.03 6.60
CA ASP A 194 -2.31 -14.88 7.52
C ASP A 194 -1.17 -15.02 8.54
N ARG A 195 0.06 -14.86 8.05
CA ARG A 195 1.28 -14.98 8.86
C ARG A 195 1.34 -13.93 9.96
N ALA A 196 0.60 -12.81 9.84
CA ALA A 196 0.58 -11.79 10.89
C ALA A 196 -0.12 -12.33 12.14
N VAL A 197 -1.32 -12.92 11.96
CA VAL A 197 -2.07 -13.53 13.06
C VAL A 197 -1.28 -14.70 13.65
N ALA A 198 -0.77 -15.60 12.81
CA ALA A 198 0.00 -16.76 13.28
C ALA A 198 1.26 -16.37 14.08
N GLU A 199 2.01 -15.35 13.65
CA GLU A 199 3.19 -14.88 14.39
C GLU A 199 2.82 -14.16 15.69
N LEU A 200 1.71 -13.40 15.71
CA LEU A 200 1.20 -12.76 16.92
C LEU A 200 0.72 -13.81 17.94
N GLU A 201 -0.04 -14.80 17.50
CA GLU A 201 -0.47 -15.93 18.33
C GLU A 201 0.73 -16.71 18.88
N ALA A 202 1.74 -16.99 18.06
CA ALA A 202 2.95 -17.68 18.49
C ALA A 202 3.79 -16.85 19.49
N LEU A 203 3.82 -15.53 19.35
CA LEU A 203 4.46 -14.64 20.33
C LEU A 203 3.67 -14.60 21.64
N ALA A 204 2.34 -14.49 21.57
CA ALA A 204 1.46 -14.48 22.74
C ALA A 204 1.58 -15.79 23.53
N GLY A 205 1.58 -16.95 22.86
CA GLY A 205 1.78 -18.28 23.47
C GLY A 205 3.15 -18.46 24.14
N ARG A 206 4.21 -17.89 23.56
CA ARG A 206 5.56 -17.91 24.16
C ARG A 206 5.67 -17.02 25.41
N ALA A 207 4.92 -15.92 25.47
CA ALA A 207 4.86 -15.05 26.63
C ALA A 207 4.07 -15.70 27.79
N THR A 208 2.96 -16.37 27.49
CA THR A 208 2.16 -17.11 28.49
C THR A 208 2.90 -18.34 29.03
N GLY A 209 3.58 -19.12 28.17
CA GLY A 209 4.38 -20.25 28.62
C GLY A 209 5.58 -19.86 29.51
N ARG A 210 6.18 -18.68 29.30
CA ARG A 210 7.21 -18.14 30.21
C ARG A 210 6.63 -17.70 31.57
N ALA A 211 5.42 -17.15 31.59
CA ALA A 211 4.75 -16.75 32.83
C ALA A 211 4.34 -17.98 33.66
N GLU A 212 3.78 -19.03 33.02
CA GLU A 212 3.39 -20.27 33.71
C GLU A 212 4.60 -21.10 34.19
N GLY A 213 5.70 -21.09 33.43
CA GLY A 213 6.96 -21.73 33.86
C GLY A 213 7.61 -21.04 35.07
N ALA A 214 7.43 -19.74 35.22
CA ALA A 214 7.90 -18.99 36.39
C ALA A 214 7.02 -19.23 37.65
N LEU A 215 5.75 -19.60 37.46
CA LEU A 215 4.80 -19.88 38.56
C LEU A 215 4.88 -21.32 39.11
N ARG A 216 5.55 -22.26 38.42
CA ARG A 216 5.65 -23.68 38.83
C ARG A 216 6.91 -24.02 39.63
N CYS A 217 7.83 -23.08 39.80
CA CYS A 217 9.02 -23.25 40.65
C CYS A 217 8.74 -22.77 42.08
N ASP A 218 7.97 -23.54 42.86
CA ASP A 218 8.24 -23.82 44.28
C ASP A 218 7.12 -24.69 44.90
N PRO A 219 7.42 -25.93 45.30
CA PRO A 219 6.92 -26.49 46.53
C PRO A 219 8.09 -26.61 47.51
N ALA A 220 8.13 -25.73 48.51
CA ALA A 220 9.05 -25.85 49.62
C ALA A 220 8.81 -27.20 50.34
N GLU A 221 9.83 -28.07 50.36
CA GLU A 221 9.82 -29.29 51.16
C GLU A 221 9.88 -28.97 52.66
N PRO A 222 9.15 -29.71 53.53
CA PRO A 222 9.13 -29.47 54.96
C PRO A 222 10.36 -30.08 55.62
N SER A 223 11.25 -29.25 56.15
CA SER A 223 12.38 -29.69 56.96
C SER A 223 11.97 -29.93 58.42
N GLY A 224 12.03 -31.19 58.86
CA GLY A 224 12.20 -31.59 60.26
C GLY A 224 13.18 -32.76 60.34
N PRO A 225 13.63 -33.21 61.53
CA PRO A 225 13.27 -32.77 62.88
C PRO A 225 14.47 -32.35 63.77
N SER A 226 14.13 -31.80 64.93
CA SER A 226 15.00 -31.41 66.06
C SER A 226 15.93 -32.51 66.58
N PRO A 227 17.03 -32.16 67.27
CA PRO A 227 17.54 -32.97 68.35
C PRO A 227 17.47 -32.26 69.72
N THR A 228 17.33 -33.13 70.70
CA THR A 228 17.10 -32.99 72.13
C THR A 228 18.28 -32.46 72.95
N LEU A 229 17.95 -31.90 74.12
CA LEU A 229 18.81 -31.49 75.24
C LEU A 229 19.54 -32.64 75.96
N SER A 230 20.52 -32.22 76.79
CA SER A 230 21.32 -32.87 77.85
C SER A 230 22.78 -33.14 77.46
N ASN A 231 23.79 -32.70 78.21
CA ASN A 231 23.91 -32.55 79.68
C ASN A 231 24.76 -31.32 80.05
#